data_AF-A0A944U7Z5-F1
#
_entry.id   AF-A0A944U7Z5-F1
#
_cell.length_a   1.000
_cell.length_b   1.000
_cell.length_c   1.000
_cell.angle_alpha   90.00
_cell.angle_beta   90.00
_cell.angle_gamma   90.00
#
_symmetry.space_group_name_H-M   'P 1'
#
loop_
_entity.id
_entity.type
_entity.pdbx_description
1 polymer ?
#
loop_
_entity_poly.entity_id
_entity_poly.type
_entity_poly.pdbx_seq_one_letter_code
_entity_poly.pdbx_strand_id
1 'polypeptide(L)'
;MDNSSSRSLRITLLAIGVANIAFATLFLFKPDTLSSLYEDAILDSMHLYLGSGLGAILIVLGIGAFLAFAHPVRHSGIVLLLALAQFLLFLTDVIVLARGQMGAMTLLPEMIYFIITAALLIRYFPAELKEKEKIETPKVEKEDLDTPLFEENNSL
;
A
#
# COMPACT_ATOMS: atom_id res chain seq x y z
N MET A 1 12.25 -18.42 11.60
CA MET A 1 11.92 -17.14 10.94
C MET A 1 12.78 -17.03 9.69
N ASP A 2 12.16 -17.06 8.50
CA ASP A 2 12.91 -17.01 7.25
C ASP A 2 13.54 -15.63 7.05
N ASN A 3 14.85 -15.53 7.31
CA ASN A 3 15.67 -14.35 6.98
C ASN A 3 15.48 -13.91 5.52
N SER A 4 15.10 -14.82 4.64
CA SER A 4 14.77 -14.57 3.24
C SER A 4 13.60 -13.60 3.06
N SER A 5 12.48 -13.79 3.78
CA SER A 5 11.27 -12.95 3.62
C SER A 5 11.51 -11.50 4.03
N SER A 6 12.28 -11.27 5.10
CA SER A 6 12.64 -9.93 5.57
C SER A 6 13.60 -9.23 4.59
N ARG A 7 14.53 -9.96 3.99
CA ARG A 7 15.43 -9.43 2.95
C ARG A 7 14.69 -9.08 1.67
N SER A 8 13.80 -9.97 1.19
CA SER A 8 12.98 -9.70 0.00
C SER A 8 12.10 -8.47 0.18
N LEU A 9 11.42 -8.33 1.33
CA LEU A 9 10.61 -7.15 1.63
C LEU A 9 11.45 -5.87 1.59
N ARG A 10 12.64 -5.87 2.20
CA ARG A 10 13.55 -4.73 2.17
C ARG A 10 13.98 -4.39 0.74
N ILE A 11 14.32 -5.37 -0.07
CA ILE A 11 14.69 -5.13 -1.48
C ILE A 11 13.51 -4.51 -2.25
N THR A 12 12.30 -5.05 -2.06
CA THR A 12 11.08 -4.50 -2.67
C THR A 12 10.83 -3.05 -2.22
N LEU A 13 10.93 -2.76 -0.92
CA LEU A 13 10.76 -1.41 -0.38
C LEU A 13 11.81 -0.44 -0.92
N LEU A 14 13.06 -0.88 -1.05
CA LEU A 14 14.13 -0.07 -1.63
C LEU A 14 13.84 0.25 -3.10
N ALA A 15 13.44 -0.76 -3.88
CA ALA A 15 13.10 -0.58 -5.29
C ALA A 15 11.92 0.38 -5.48
N ILE A 16 10.87 0.24 -4.66
CA ILE A 16 9.72 1.15 -4.66
C ILE A 16 10.13 2.57 -4.24
N GLY A 17 10.99 2.69 -3.21
CA GLY A 17 11.50 3.98 -2.76
C GLY A 17 12.26 4.71 -3.87
N VAL A 18 13.20 4.03 -4.53
CA VAL A 18 13.97 4.58 -5.64
C VAL A 18 13.06 4.95 -6.82
N ALA A 19 12.13 4.07 -7.19
CA ALA A 19 11.19 4.32 -8.28
C ALA A 19 10.29 5.53 -8.00
N ASN A 20 9.70 5.62 -6.81
CA ASN A 20 8.85 6.75 -6.41
C ASN A 20 9.61 8.07 -6.45
N ILE A 21 10.88 8.10 -5.99
CA ILE A 21 11.70 9.31 -6.09
C ILE A 21 12.04 9.63 -7.55
N ALA A 22 12.38 8.63 -8.37
CA ALA A 22 12.66 8.83 -9.79
C ALA A 22 11.44 9.42 -10.51
N PHE A 23 10.26 8.81 -10.37
CA PHE A 23 9.01 9.34 -10.93
C PHE A 23 8.67 10.72 -10.37
N ALA A 24 8.81 10.94 -9.06
CA ALA A 24 8.59 12.25 -8.47
C ALA A 24 9.46 13.33 -9.11
N THR A 25 10.75 13.03 -9.35
CA THR A 25 11.64 13.98 -10.02
C THR A 25 11.22 14.29 -11.46
N LEU A 26 10.67 13.32 -12.19
CA LEU A 26 10.11 13.55 -13.52
C LEU A 26 8.89 14.50 -13.43
N PHE A 27 7.96 14.20 -12.52
CA PHE A 27 6.74 14.99 -12.32
C PHE A 27 6.96 16.40 -11.77
N LEU A 28 8.01 16.63 -10.97
CA LEU A 28 8.28 17.93 -10.36
C LEU A 28 9.21 18.81 -11.21
N PHE A 29 10.24 18.23 -11.84
CA PHE A 29 11.32 19.00 -12.45
C PHE A 29 11.40 18.89 -13.97
N LYS A 30 10.75 17.88 -14.57
CA LYS A 30 10.85 17.62 -16.02
C LYS A 30 9.50 17.34 -16.67
N PRO A 31 8.55 18.28 -16.61
CA PRO A 31 7.24 18.11 -17.25
C PRO A 31 7.34 17.91 -18.77
N ASP A 32 8.34 18.50 -19.42
CA ASP A 32 8.56 18.33 -20.87
C ASP A 32 8.90 16.88 -21.26
N THR A 33 9.56 16.14 -20.35
CA THR A 33 9.87 14.72 -20.56
C THR A 33 8.64 13.84 -20.41
N LEU A 34 7.64 14.27 -19.61
CA LEU A 34 6.35 13.59 -19.53
C LEU A 34 5.55 13.80 -20.80
N SER A 35 5.54 15.01 -21.36
CA SER A 35 4.89 15.30 -22.64
C SER A 35 5.38 14.36 -23.75
N SER A 36 6.70 14.17 -23.85
CA SER A 36 7.27 13.30 -24.89
C SER A 36 7.04 11.81 -24.62
N LEU A 37 6.94 11.38 -23.36
CA LEU A 37 6.66 9.98 -23.00
C LEU A 37 5.19 9.60 -23.29
N TYR A 38 4.28 10.56 -23.12
CA TYR A 38 2.83 10.37 -23.22
C TYR A 38 2.24 10.95 -24.52
N GLU A 39 2.96 10.78 -25.63
CA GLU A 39 2.48 11.10 -27.00
C GLU A 39 2.06 12.56 -27.23
N ASP A 40 2.86 13.53 -26.75
CA ASP A 40 2.62 14.97 -26.97
C ASP A 40 1.25 15.44 -26.45
N ALA A 41 0.79 14.83 -25.35
CA ALA A 41 -0.37 15.33 -24.63
C ALA A 41 -0.14 16.81 -24.26
N ILE A 42 -1.00 17.70 -24.73
CA ILE A 42 -0.92 19.13 -24.41
C ILE A 42 -1.11 19.29 -22.90
N LEU A 43 0.00 19.47 -22.17
CA LEU A 43 -0.03 19.73 -20.74
C LEU A 43 -0.48 21.18 -20.50
N ASP A 44 -1.79 21.37 -20.39
CA ASP A 44 -2.36 22.60 -19.83
C ASP A 44 -1.84 22.81 -18.38
N SER A 45 -1.82 24.06 -17.91
CA SER A 45 -1.44 24.47 -16.55
C SER A 45 -2.10 23.63 -15.46
N MET A 46 -3.34 23.18 -15.68
CA MET A 46 -4.03 22.27 -14.75
C MET A 46 -3.35 20.90 -14.65
N HIS A 47 -2.92 20.31 -15.78
CA HIS A 47 -2.24 19.01 -15.80
C HIS A 47 -0.85 19.11 -15.17
N LEU A 48 -0.14 20.22 -15.41
CA LEU A 48 1.14 20.50 -14.75
C LEU A 48 0.97 20.61 -13.22
N TYR A 49 -0.08 21.31 -12.76
CA TYR A 49 -0.38 21.42 -11.35
C TYR A 49 -0.69 20.05 -10.72
N LEU A 50 -1.57 19.26 -11.34
CA LEU A 50 -1.90 17.90 -10.91
C LEU A 50 -0.67 16.98 -10.91
N GLY A 51 0.15 17.05 -11.95
CA GLY A 51 1.40 16.30 -12.06
C GLY A 51 2.38 16.65 -10.95
N SER A 52 2.55 17.94 -10.64
CA SER A 52 3.41 18.37 -9.53
C SER A 52 2.89 17.89 -8.16
N GLY A 53 1.57 17.89 -7.96
CA GLY A 53 0.93 17.34 -6.77
C GLY A 53 1.16 15.84 -6.64
N LEU A 54 1.02 15.09 -7.74
CA LEU A 54 1.35 13.66 -7.79
C LEU A 54 2.84 13.43 -7.47
N GLY A 55 3.74 14.24 -8.03
CA GLY A 55 5.16 14.18 -7.75
C GLY A 55 5.48 14.39 -6.26
N ALA A 56 4.83 15.36 -5.61
CA ALA A 56 4.98 15.57 -4.16
C ALA A 56 4.49 14.37 -3.34
N ILE A 57 3.36 13.77 -3.71
CA ILE A 57 2.84 12.54 -3.06
C ILE A 57 3.84 11.40 -3.22
N LEU A 58 4.41 11.22 -4.42
CA LEU A 58 5.42 10.20 -4.69
C LEU A 58 6.69 10.41 -3.86
N ILE A 59 7.12 11.66 -3.60
CA ILE A 59 8.23 11.91 -2.65
C ILE A 59 7.87 11.39 -1.26
N VAL A 60 6.69 11.73 -0.73
CA VAL A 60 6.27 11.31 0.61
C VAL A 60 6.22 9.78 0.70
N LEU A 61 5.67 9.12 -0.32
CA LEU A 61 5.64 7.66 -0.41
C LEU A 61 7.05 7.07 -0.52
N GLY A 62 7.94 7.68 -1.31
CA GLY A 62 9.35 7.27 -1.42
C GLY A 62 10.08 7.33 -0.08
N ILE A 63 9.95 8.46 0.64
CA ILE A 63 10.51 8.62 2.00
C ILE A 63 9.91 7.56 2.95
N GLY A 64 8.59 7.37 2.91
CA GLY A 64 7.91 6.33 3.68
C GLY A 64 8.47 4.92 3.39
N ALA A 65 8.76 4.61 2.13
CA ALA A 65 9.36 3.34 1.73
C ALA A 65 10.78 3.17 2.31
N PHE A 66 11.60 4.23 2.36
CA PHE A 66 12.91 4.19 3.01
C PHE A 66 12.83 4.03 4.53
N LEU A 67 11.84 4.66 5.19
CA LEU A 67 11.59 4.43 6.63
C LEU A 67 11.18 2.98 6.90
N ALA A 68 10.25 2.45 6.09
CA ALA A 68 9.82 1.06 6.18
C ALA A 68 10.96 0.09 5.83
N PHE A 69 11.88 0.46 4.95
CA PHE A 69 13.07 -0.34 4.64
C PHE A 69 13.98 -0.52 5.87
N ALA A 70 14.16 0.52 6.69
CA ALA A 70 14.98 0.46 7.90
C ALA A 70 14.34 -0.49 8.94
N HIS A 71 13.04 -0.30 9.21
CA HIS A 71 12.29 -1.06 10.21
C HIS A 71 10.91 -1.53 9.68
N PRO A 72 10.85 -2.59 8.86
CA PRO A 72 9.62 -2.96 8.15
C PRO A 72 8.48 -3.40 9.06
N VAL A 73 8.81 -4.06 10.18
CA VAL A 73 7.81 -4.50 11.18
C VAL A 73 7.19 -3.29 11.89
N ARG A 74 8.01 -2.36 12.36
CA ARG A 74 7.55 -1.17 13.10
C ARG A 74 6.69 -0.24 12.22
N HIS A 75 6.97 -0.24 10.92
CA HIS A 75 6.31 0.60 9.93
C HIS A 75 5.41 -0.20 8.99
N SER A 76 4.82 -1.30 9.47
CA SER A 76 3.90 -2.16 8.69
C SER A 76 2.71 -1.39 8.11
N GLY A 77 2.20 -0.37 8.80
CA GLY A 77 1.17 0.53 8.27
C GLY A 77 1.62 1.30 7.02
N ILE A 78 2.91 1.68 6.94
CA ILE A 78 3.47 2.32 5.75
C ILE A 78 3.58 1.32 4.60
N VAL A 79 3.95 0.06 4.89
CA VAL A 79 3.97 -1.02 3.89
C VAL A 79 2.57 -1.25 3.30
N LEU A 80 1.54 -1.24 4.14
CA LEU A 80 0.15 -1.35 3.70
C LEU A 80 -0.28 -0.13 2.87
N LEU A 81 0.06 1.09 3.31
CA LEU A 81 -0.21 2.32 2.58
C LEU A 81 0.45 2.32 1.20
N LEU A 82 1.70 1.84 1.11
CA LEU A 82 2.42 1.69 -0.16
C LEU A 82 1.71 0.69 -1.07
N ALA A 83 1.29 -0.47 -0.55
CA ALA A 83 0.55 -1.46 -1.33
C ALA A 83 -0.75 -0.88 -1.88
N LEU A 84 -1.50 -0.15 -1.05
CA LEU A 84 -2.73 0.52 -1.46
C LEU A 84 -2.46 1.61 -2.51
N ALA A 85 -1.43 2.43 -2.32
CA ALA A 85 -1.07 3.48 -3.27
C ALA A 85 -0.69 2.92 -4.64
N GLN A 86 0.12 1.86 -4.69
CA GLN A 86 0.49 1.20 -5.94
C GLN A 86 -0.75 0.62 -6.64
N PHE A 87 -1.67 0.02 -5.88
CA PHE A 87 -2.93 -0.48 -6.43
C PHE A 87 -3.84 0.64 -6.97
N LEU A 88 -3.88 1.80 -6.31
CA LEU A 88 -4.64 2.96 -6.79
C LEU A 88 -4.04 3.56 -8.07
N LEU A 89 -2.71 3.59 -8.21
CA LEU A 89 -2.04 4.01 -9.44
C LEU A 89 -2.37 3.05 -10.59
N PHE A 90 -2.27 1.74 -10.36
CA PHE A 90 -2.73 0.74 -11.31
C PHE A 90 -4.20 0.96 -11.75
N LEU A 91 -5.10 1.23 -10.79
CA LEU A 91 -6.51 1.48 -11.11
C LEU A 91 -6.68 2.76 -11.93
N THR A 92 -5.87 3.79 -11.67
CA THR A 92 -5.86 5.02 -12.45
C THR A 92 -5.51 4.73 -13.90
N ASP A 93 -4.47 3.93 -14.16
CA ASP A 93 -4.08 3.53 -15.52
C ASP A 93 -5.18 2.72 -16.22
N VAL A 94 -5.85 1.82 -15.50
CA VAL A 94 -7.01 1.08 -16.04
C VAL A 94 -8.13 2.05 -16.47
N ILE A 95 -8.41 3.07 -15.66
CA ILE A 95 -9.43 4.08 -15.98
C ILE A 95 -9.00 4.91 -17.20
N VAL A 96 -7.75 5.37 -17.25
CA VAL A 96 -7.22 6.15 -18.38
C VAL A 96 -7.28 5.33 -19.67
N LEU A 97 -6.91 4.05 -19.61
CA LEU A 97 -6.98 3.12 -20.73
C LEU A 97 -8.44 2.88 -21.17
N ALA A 98 -9.35 2.64 -20.22
CA ALA A 98 -10.77 2.43 -20.51
C ALA A 98 -11.43 3.66 -21.14
N ARG A 99 -10.95 4.85 -20.83
CA ARG A 99 -11.41 6.12 -21.43
C ARG A 99 -10.75 6.40 -22.78
N GLY A 100 -9.82 5.58 -23.25
CA GLY A 100 -9.08 5.77 -24.50
C GLY A 100 -8.22 7.03 -24.49
N GLN A 101 -7.82 7.52 -23.31
CA GLN A 101 -7.03 8.76 -23.19
C GLN A 101 -5.55 8.55 -23.49
N MET A 102 -5.04 7.31 -23.35
CA MET A 102 -3.68 6.93 -23.71
C MET A 102 -3.65 5.52 -24.30
N GLY A 103 -2.66 5.27 -25.16
CA GLY A 103 -2.46 3.97 -25.80
C GLY A 103 -2.10 2.87 -24.82
N ALA A 104 -2.56 1.65 -25.09
CA ALA A 104 -2.28 0.48 -24.26
C ALA A 104 -0.78 0.21 -24.14
N MET A 105 0.01 0.41 -25.20
CA MET A 105 1.45 0.14 -25.20
C MET A 105 2.23 1.08 -24.27
N THR A 106 1.70 2.27 -24.01
CA THR A 106 2.31 3.27 -23.12
C THR A 106 1.98 2.96 -21.66
N LEU A 107 0.72 2.57 -21.38
CA LEU A 107 0.27 2.30 -20.01
C LEU A 107 0.61 0.89 -19.49
N LEU A 108 0.71 -0.11 -20.38
CA LEU A 108 0.94 -1.51 -19.97
C LEU A 108 2.20 -1.70 -19.08
N PRO A 109 3.36 -1.10 -19.40
CA PRO A 109 4.55 -1.22 -18.56
C PRO A 109 4.32 -0.67 -17.14
N GLU A 110 3.62 0.45 -17.01
CA GLU A 110 3.29 1.07 -15.72
C GLU A 110 2.33 0.19 -14.93
N MET A 111 1.26 -0.29 -15.58
CA MET A 111 0.29 -1.20 -15.00
C MET A 111 0.94 -2.49 -14.47
N ILE A 112 1.83 -3.11 -15.26
CA ILE A 112 2.58 -4.31 -14.87
C ILE A 112 3.47 -4.00 -13.66
N TYR A 113 4.17 -2.88 -13.68
CA TYR A 113 5.02 -2.47 -12.56
C TYR A 113 4.19 -2.35 -11.27
N PHE A 114 3.09 -1.60 -11.29
CA PHE A 114 2.26 -1.35 -10.12
C PHE A 114 1.60 -2.61 -9.55
N ILE A 115 1.14 -3.53 -10.41
CA ILE A 115 0.50 -4.76 -9.93
C ILE A 115 1.52 -5.73 -9.34
N ILE A 116 2.73 -5.82 -9.93
CA ILE A 116 3.80 -6.67 -9.40
C ILE A 116 4.27 -6.14 -8.05
N THR A 117 4.52 -4.83 -7.92
CA THR A 117 4.97 -4.24 -6.65
C THR A 117 3.91 -4.40 -5.55
N ALA A 118 2.63 -4.16 -5.86
CA ALA A 118 1.54 -4.39 -4.92
C ALA A 118 1.45 -5.85 -4.47
N ALA A 119 1.53 -6.80 -5.42
CA ALA A 119 1.53 -8.24 -5.11
C ALA A 119 2.72 -8.65 -4.25
N LEU A 120 3.92 -8.12 -4.51
CA LEU A 120 5.12 -8.39 -3.71
C LEU A 120 4.99 -7.83 -2.29
N LEU A 121 4.48 -6.60 -2.12
CA LEU A 121 4.27 -6.00 -0.81
C LEU A 121 3.26 -6.79 0.04
N ILE A 122 2.18 -7.30 -0.59
CA ILE A 122 1.20 -8.14 0.09
C ILE A 122 1.80 -9.51 0.42
N ARG A 123 2.51 -10.13 -0.52
CA ARG A 123 3.12 -11.45 -0.35
C ARG A 123 4.15 -11.47 0.77
N TYR A 124 4.98 -10.43 0.86
CA TYR A 124 6.04 -10.30 1.86
C TYR A 124 5.65 -9.43 3.04
N PHE A 125 4.36 -9.16 3.22
CA PHE A 125 3.87 -8.31 4.30
C PHE A 125 4.37 -8.81 5.66
N PRO A 126 4.90 -7.93 6.54
CA PRO A 126 5.47 -8.34 7.82
C PRO A 126 4.40 -9.01 8.70
N ALA A 127 4.52 -10.32 8.86
CA ALA A 127 3.51 -11.18 9.49
C ALA A 127 3.50 -11.13 11.03
N GLU A 128 4.39 -10.37 11.68
CA GLU A 128 4.44 -10.28 13.15
C GLU A 128 3.16 -9.65 13.76
N LEU A 129 2.30 -9.02 12.95
CA LEU A 129 0.95 -8.61 13.35
C LEU A 129 -0.09 -9.75 13.32
N LYS A 130 0.08 -10.76 12.45
CA LYS A 130 -0.85 -11.91 12.38
C LYS A 130 -0.84 -12.74 13.66
N GLU A 131 0.24 -12.69 14.42
CA GLU A 131 0.37 -13.43 15.68
C GLU A 131 -0.18 -12.65 16.88
N LYS A 132 -0.02 -11.31 16.90
CA LYS A 132 -0.56 -10.48 17.99
C LYS A 132 -2.08 -10.33 17.93
N GLU A 133 -2.67 -10.21 16.74
CA GLU A 133 -4.12 -10.07 16.58
C GLU A 133 -4.88 -11.39 16.85
N LYS A 134 -4.20 -12.54 16.75
CA LYS A 134 -4.78 -13.87 17.05
C LYS A 134 -4.88 -14.19 18.55
N ILE A 135 -4.25 -13.38 19.41
CA ILE A 135 -4.19 -13.62 20.86
C ILE A 135 -5.29 -12.86 21.63
N GLU A 136 -6.00 -11.93 20.98
CA GLU A 136 -7.04 -11.09 21.62
C GLU A 136 -8.48 -11.48 21.25
N THR A 137 -8.79 -12.77 21.05
CA THR A 137 -10.18 -13.22 21.25
C THR A 137 -10.37 -13.53 22.73
N PRO A 138 -11.12 -12.74 23.51
CA PRO A 138 -11.44 -13.11 24.88
C PRO A 138 -12.24 -14.41 24.82
N LYS A 139 -11.75 -15.45 25.50
CA LYS A 139 -12.57 -16.61 25.87
C LYS A 139 -13.76 -16.05 26.63
N VAL A 140 -14.94 -16.03 26.01
CA VAL A 140 -16.20 -15.89 26.73
C VAL A 140 -16.30 -17.16 27.58
N GLU A 141 -15.90 -17.03 28.84
CA GLU A 141 -16.15 -17.98 29.90
C GLU A 141 -17.67 -18.15 29.97
N LYS A 142 -18.16 -19.33 29.57
CA LYS A 142 -19.55 -19.70 29.78
C LYS A 142 -19.70 -19.86 31.29
N GLU A 143 -20.31 -18.87 31.92
CA GLU A 143 -20.74 -18.94 33.30
C GLU A 143 -21.90 -19.95 33.37
N ASP A 144 -21.60 -21.13 33.89
CA ASP A 144 -22.57 -22.19 34.20
C ASP A 144 -23.56 -21.66 35.26
N LEU A 145 -24.73 -21.21 34.82
CA LEU A 145 -25.88 -20.89 35.67
C LEU A 145 -26.84 -22.09 35.66
N ASP A 146 -26.44 -23.16 36.34
CA ASP A 146 -27.29 -24.30 36.70
C ASP A 146 -27.23 -24.51 38.22
N THR A 147 -27.97 -23.69 38.96
CA THR A 147 -28.38 -24.04 40.33
C THR A 147 -29.77 -23.46 40.63
N PRO A 148 -30.80 -24.30 40.88
CA PRO A 148 -32.15 -23.83 41.17
C PRO A 148 -32.25 -23.30 42.61
N LEU A 149 -32.72 -22.06 42.76
CA LEU A 149 -32.99 -21.39 44.03
C LEU A 149 -34.46 -21.56 44.41
N PHE A 150 -34.84 -22.75 44.91
CA PHE A 150 -36.11 -22.97 45.60
C PHE A 150 -35.93 -24.00 46.72
N GLU A 151 -36.13 -23.54 47.95
CA GLU A 151 -36.25 -24.20 49.27
C GLU A 151 -35.36 -23.40 50.24
N GLU A 152 -35.80 -22.92 51.40
CA GLU A 152 -37.01 -23.19 52.18
C GLU A 152 -37.08 -22.03 53.20
N ASN A 153 -38.19 -21.31 53.27
CA ASN A 153 -38.44 -20.34 54.33
C ASN A 153 -39.63 -20.88 55.12
N ASN A 154 -39.36 -21.66 56.18
CA ASN A 154 -40.29 -21.98 57.26
C ASN A 154 -39.55 -22.67 58.40
N SER A 155 -39.11 -21.89 59.38
CA SER A 155 -38.87 -22.38 60.74
C SER A 155 -39.88 -21.73 61.68
N LEU A 156 -40.90 -22.52 62.04
CA LEU A 156 -41.65 -22.44 63.30
C LEU A 156 -41.16 -23.61 64.17
#